data_AF-A0A3A8X2L5-F1
#
_entry.id   AF-A0A3A8X2L5-F1
#
_cell.length_a   1.000
_cell.length_b   1.000
_cell.length_c   1.000
_cell.angle_alpha   90.00
_cell.angle_beta   90.00
_cell.angle_gamma   90.00
#
_symmetry.space_group_name_H-M   'P 1'
#
loop_
_entity.id
_entity.type
_entity.pdbx_description
1 polymer ?
#
loop_
_entity_poly.entity_id
_entity_poly.type
_entity_poly.pdbx_seq_one_letter_code
_entity_poly.pdbx_strand_id
1 'polypeptide(L)'
;MMLGMEQKCLQQCGKYVGRDDYSEIFIPRYIAQKHFKKEWHEVKKTLFPGYLFIDTEKIEPVIEGLKKFRQYTKVLRDGEVVSPIAVQE
;
A
#
# COMPACT_ATOMS: atom_id res chain seq x y z
N MET A 1 9.26 -10.10 -9.14
CA MET A 1 8.57 -8.97 -8.48
C MET A 1 7.89 -8.15 -9.57
N MET A 2 6.58 -8.31 -9.78
CA MET A 2 5.88 -7.71 -10.93
C MET A 2 5.34 -6.33 -10.57
N LEU A 3 6.01 -5.27 -11.04
CA LEU A 3 5.48 -3.91 -11.05
C LEU A 3 4.15 -3.87 -11.82
N GLY A 4 3.12 -3.24 -11.26
CA GLY A 4 1.81 -3.03 -11.92
C GLY A 4 0.63 -3.84 -11.38
N MET A 5 0.84 -4.78 -10.44
CA MET A 5 -0.26 -5.51 -9.79
C MET A 5 -0.91 -4.74 -8.64
N GLU A 6 -0.23 -3.73 -8.08
CA GLU A 6 -0.71 -2.95 -6.93
C GLU A 6 -2.03 -2.22 -7.23
N GLN A 7 -2.16 -1.65 -8.43
CA GLN A 7 -3.40 -1.01 -8.87
C GLN A 7 -4.54 -2.02 -9.08
N LYS A 8 -4.23 -3.24 -9.54
CA LYS A 8 -5.23 -4.31 -9.61
C LYS A 8 -5.66 -4.73 -8.22
N CYS A 9 -4.73 -4.83 -7.28
CA CYS A 9 -5.02 -5.13 -5.88
C CYS A 9 -5.92 -4.05 -5.24
N LEU A 10 -5.62 -2.76 -5.47
CA LEU A 10 -6.46 -1.63 -5.03
C LEU A 10 -7.90 -1.74 -5.54
N GLN A 11 -8.07 -1.97 -6.86
CA GLN A 11 -9.40 -2.13 -7.46
C GLN A 11 -10.16 -3.34 -6.90
N GLN A 12 -9.43 -4.41 -6.62
CA GLN A 12 -9.99 -5.63 -6.06
C GLN A 12 -10.42 -5.40 -4.61
N CYS A 13 -9.61 -4.72 -3.78
CA CYS A 13 -9.99 -4.39 -2.40
C CYS A 13 -11.34 -3.67 -2.33
N GLY A 14 -11.59 -2.69 -3.20
CA GLY A 14 -12.88 -2.00 -3.26
C GLY A 14 -14.10 -2.87 -3.59
N LYS A 15 -13.90 -4.10 -4.09
CA LYS A 15 -14.99 -5.04 -4.42
C LYS A 15 -15.34 -6.01 -3.28
N TYR A 16 -14.40 -6.32 -2.39
CA TYR A 16 -14.60 -7.36 -1.37
C TYR A 16 -14.34 -6.90 0.06
N VAL A 17 -13.77 -5.70 0.24
CA VAL A 17 -13.71 -5.01 1.53
C VAL A 17 -14.79 -3.93 1.51
N GLY A 18 -15.67 -3.93 2.51
CA GLY A 18 -16.72 -2.92 2.62
C GLY A 18 -16.13 -1.52 2.76
N ARG A 19 -16.75 -0.51 2.14
CA ARG A 19 -16.22 0.87 2.20
C ARG A 19 -16.21 1.41 3.64
N ASP A 20 -17.13 0.94 4.49
CA ASP A 20 -17.24 1.29 5.91
C ASP A 20 -16.30 0.49 6.83
N ASP A 21 -15.52 -0.44 6.26
CA ASP A 21 -14.55 -1.25 6.99
C ASP A 21 -13.16 -0.63 6.99
N TYR A 22 -12.93 0.47 6.28
CA TYR A 22 -11.65 1.18 6.24
C TYR A 22 -11.83 2.67 5.95
N SER A 23 -10.95 3.48 6.53
CA SER A 23 -10.86 4.91 6.23
C SER A 23 -10.25 5.11 4.84
N GLU A 24 -9.08 4.52 4.61
CA GLU A 24 -8.33 4.66 3.36
C GLU A 24 -7.58 3.37 2.99
N ILE A 25 -7.41 3.15 1.68
CA ILE A 25 -6.48 2.16 1.14
C ILE A 25 -5.57 2.88 0.16
N PHE A 26 -4.26 2.78 0.36
CA PHE A 26 -3.30 3.53 -0.43
C PHE A 26 -1.98 2.79 -0.64
N ILE A 27 -1.22 3.29 -1.62
CA ILE A 27 0.15 2.89 -1.89
C ILE A 27 1.03 4.09 -1.53
N PRO A 28 1.90 4.01 -0.51
CA PRO A 28 2.73 5.13 -0.12
C PRO A 28 3.72 5.46 -1.23
N ARG A 29 3.83 6.76 -1.55
CA ARG A 29 4.69 7.28 -2.60
C ARG A 29 5.52 8.44 -2.05
N TYR A 30 6.72 8.61 -2.58
CA TYR A 30 7.60 9.73 -2.27
C TYR A 30 8.03 10.45 -3.55
N ILE A 31 8.43 11.71 -3.40
CA ILE A 31 9.04 12.49 -4.47
C ILE A 31 10.55 12.40 -4.29
N ALA A 32 11.25 12.05 -5.37
CA ALA A 32 12.71 12.07 -5.42
C ALA A 32 13.17 13.04 -6.49
N GLN A 33 14.16 13.85 -6.19
CA GLN A 33 14.84 14.63 -7.22
C GLN A 33 15.87 13.75 -7.92
N LYS A 34 15.81 13.71 -9.26
CA LYS A 34 16.77 12.99 -10.08
C LYS A 34 17.37 13.95 -11.09
N HIS A 35 18.68 14.06 -11.08
CA HIS A 35 19.40 14.84 -12.08
C HIS A 35 19.64 13.99 -13.33
N PHE A 36 19.11 14.43 -14.47
CA PHE A 36 19.43 13.85 -15.77
C PHE A 36 19.30 14.92 -16.85
N LYS A 37 20.04 14.78 -17.95
CA LYS A 37 20.06 15.77 -19.05
C LYS A 37 20.35 17.22 -18.61
N LYS A 38 21.16 17.39 -17.55
CA LYS A 38 21.53 18.70 -16.95
C LYS A 38 20.38 19.43 -16.24
N GLU A 39 19.27 18.75 -16.00
CA GLU A 39 18.11 19.31 -15.32
C GLU A 39 17.73 18.44 -14.11
N TRP A 40 17.24 19.09 -13.07
CA TRP A 40 16.64 18.41 -11.92
C TRP A 40 15.17 18.13 -12.23
N HIS A 41 14.79 16.87 -12.12
CA HIS A 41 13.41 16.46 -12.30
C HIS A 41 12.88 15.79 -11.05
N GLU A 42 11.67 16.16 -10.66
CA GLU A 42 10.92 15.46 -9.64
C GLU A 42 10.36 14.15 -10.22
N VAL A 43 10.67 13.05 -9.55
CA VAL A 43 10.23 11.71 -9.93
C VAL A 43 9.44 11.13 -8.78
N LYS A 44 8.16 10.85 -9.02
CA LYS A 44 7.30 10.16 -8.06
C LYS A 44 7.62 8.66 -8.08
N LYS A 45 7.90 8.09 -6.90
CA LYS A 45 8.24 6.67 -6.74
C LYS A 45 7.39 6.04 -5.64
N THR A 46 7.14 4.74 -5.75
CA THR A 46 6.51 3.94 -4.69
C THR A 46 7.51 3.70 -3.56
N LEU A 47 7.12 3.96 -2.32
CA LEU A 47 7.97 3.83 -1.14
C LEU A 47 8.19 2.35 -0.77
N PHE A 48 7.12 1.56 -0.79
CA PHE A 48 7.16 0.12 -0.52
C PHE A 48 6.55 -0.66 -1.69
N PRO A 49 7.32 -0.94 -2.76
CA PRO A 49 6.81 -1.67 -3.91
C PRO A 49 6.32 -3.06 -3.53
N GLY A 50 5.13 -3.43 -3.98
CA GLY A 50 4.46 -4.70 -3.67
C GLY A 50 3.62 -4.69 -2.38
N TYR A 51 3.54 -3.54 -1.68
CA TYR A 51 2.73 -3.39 -0.48
C TYR A 51 1.52 -2.49 -0.70
N LEU A 52 0.45 -2.79 0.03
CA LEU A 52 -0.78 -2.01 0.09
C LEU A 52 -1.06 -1.71 1.57
N PHE A 53 -1.39 -0.46 1.86
CA PHE A 53 -1.68 0.00 3.21
C PHE A 53 -3.18 0.22 3.33
N ILE A 54 -3.75 -0.25 4.45
CA ILE A 54 -5.17 -0.11 4.77
C ILE A 54 -5.25 0.53 6.15
N ASP A 55 -5.84 1.72 6.21
CA ASP A 55 -6.17 2.40 7.45
C ASP A 55 -7.58 1.98 7.90
N THR A 56 -7.67 1.29 9.03
CA THR A 56 -8.91 0.68 9.52
C THR A 56 -8.88 0.50 11.03
N GLU A 57 -10.02 0.78 11.68
CA GLU A 57 -10.28 0.41 13.07
C GLU A 57 -10.93 -0.99 13.19
N LYS A 58 -11.38 -1.57 12.07
CA LYS A 58 -12.10 -2.84 11.97
C LYS A 58 -11.27 -3.86 11.19
N ILE A 59 -10.21 -4.37 11.80
CA ILE A 59 -9.25 -5.23 11.10
C ILE A 59 -9.83 -6.60 10.71
N GLU A 60 -10.79 -7.15 11.47
CA GLU A 60 -11.44 -8.44 11.21
C GLU A 60 -12.17 -8.50 9.86
N PRO A 61 -13.15 -7.61 9.56
CA PRO A 61 -13.86 -7.63 8.28
C PRO A 61 -12.94 -7.37 7.09
N VAL A 62 -11.93 -6.51 7.26
CA VAL A 62 -10.90 -6.28 6.23
C VAL A 62 -10.18 -7.57 5.89
N ILE A 63 -9.74 -8.33 6.89
CA ILE A 63 -9.05 -9.61 6.66
C ILE A 63 -9.96 -10.64 6.03
N GLU A 64 -11.22 -10.71 6.45
CA GLU A 64 -12.18 -11.62 5.84
C GLU A 64 -12.40 -11.29 4.35
N GLY A 65 -12.57 -10.01 4.02
CA GLY A 65 -12.62 -9.53 2.64
C GLY A 65 -11.34 -9.90 1.88
N LEU A 66 -10.18 -9.69 2.49
CA LEU A 66 -8.88 -9.97 1.87
C LEU A 66 -8.62 -11.47 1.62
N LYS A 67 -9.15 -12.36 2.46
CA LYS A 67 -9.07 -13.82 2.27
C LYS A 67 -9.79 -14.30 1.02
N LYS A 68 -10.79 -13.56 0.54
CA LYS A 68 -11.52 -13.89 -0.71
C LYS A 68 -10.61 -13.77 -1.93
N PHE A 69 -9.55 -12.96 -1.86
CA PHE A 69 -8.48 -12.90 -2.85
C PHE A 69 -7.42 -13.98 -2.56
N ARG A 70 -7.75 -15.25 -2.83
CA ARG A 70 -6.88 -16.41 -2.58
C ARG A 70 -5.43 -16.31 -3.10
N GLN A 71 -5.14 -15.39 -4.00
CA GLN A 71 -3.87 -15.33 -4.74
C GLN A 71 -2.88 -14.24 -4.27
N TYR A 72 -3.29 -13.23 -3.50
CA TYR A 72 -2.49 -11.97 -3.46
C TYR A 72 -2.22 -11.32 -2.10
N THR A 73 -2.72 -11.84 -0.98
CA THR A 73 -2.65 -11.08 0.28
C THR A 73 -2.13 -11.93 1.43
N LYS A 74 -0.81 -11.90 1.64
CA LYS A 74 -0.24 -12.22 2.96
C LYS A 74 -0.42 -10.98 3.83
N VAL A 75 -1.37 -11.03 4.75
CA VAL A 75 -1.56 -9.96 5.72
C VAL A 75 -0.37 -9.99 6.69
N LEU A 76 0.40 -8.91 6.72
CA LEU A 76 1.42 -8.70 7.75
C LEU A 76 0.70 -8.13 8.98
N ARG A 77 0.44 -8.99 9.96
CA ARG A 77 0.05 -8.58 11.32
C ARG A 77 1.31 -8.57 12.18
N ASP A 78 1.36 -7.64 13.12
CA ASP A 78 2.53 -7.36 13.93
C ASP A 78 3.17 -8.62 14.55
N GLY A 79 4.49 -8.64 14.46
CA GLY A 79 5.41 -9.72 14.79
C GLY A 79 6.82 -9.24 14.44
N GLU A 80 7.29 -8.24 15.19
CA GLU A 80 8.69 -7.78 15.34
C GLU A 80 9.33 -6.84 14.30
N VAL A 81 8.63 -6.27 13.31
CA VAL A 81 9.20 -5.12 12.57
C VAL A 81 8.12 -4.11 12.18
N VAL A 82 7.72 -3.27 13.13
CA VAL A 82 7.32 -1.91 12.79
C VAL A 82 8.62 -1.16 12.48
N SER A 83 8.95 -0.96 11.22
CA SER A 83 9.91 0.08 10.86
C SER A 83 9.18 1.41 11.08
N PRO A 84 9.60 2.26 12.03
CA PRO A 84 8.94 3.52 12.25
C PRO A 84 9.10 4.36 10.99
N ILE A 85 8.00 4.73 10.35
CA ILE A 85 7.99 5.81 9.36
C ILE A 85 7.97 7.09 10.20
N ALA A 86 9.13 7.46 10.76
CA ALA A 86 9.28 8.75 11.37
C ALA A 86 9.07 9.80 10.28
N VAL A 87 8.05 10.65 10.44
CA VAL A 87 8.03 11.95 9.79
C VAL A 87 9.19 12.71 10.43
N GLN A 88 10.30 12.83 9.73
CA GLN A 88 11.40 13.68 10.16
C GLN A 88 11.00 15.12 9.84
N GLU A 89 10.85 15.92 10.90
CA GLU A 89 10.68 17.38 10.81
C GLU A 89 11.89 18.09 10.21
#